data_AF-A0A9N9JLQ3-F1
#
_entry.id   AF-A0A9N9JLQ3-F1
#
_cell.length_a   1.000
_cell.length_b   1.000
_cell.length_c   1.000
_cell.angle_alpha   90.00
_cell.angle_beta   90.00
_cell.angle_gamma   90.00
#
_symmetry.space_group_name_H-M   'P 1'
#
loop_
_entity.id
_entity.type
_entity.pdbx_description
1 polymer ?
#
loop_
_entity_poly.entity_id
_entity_poly.type
_entity_poly.pdbx_seq_one_letter_code
_entity_poly.pdbx_strand_id
1 'polypeptide(L)'
;MKPTIQALRKVFNFEILPESYFDEQRKQLLENSKELIPAVAQYILITERVKLVNLREYRRILNRYYVLDKKLPEAYFNLPPSKPNLPATSQELNKKIKYMFPFYPYNQDHFRKYVNILRKYYTFKRVPNNFIIAKRRLPQNPKNLYLKTTFTFPINSKEKALNFIQEIPKEYNIPSAFTPEYMSVNPTEKPNLLQDYKEIEGFKIIIPMTSIEQVADTARKLRTKYYFYRISENWIEIEETYSNLLYNINNLPNTIEELKAEVEKKQLELVNTIPVVRHDETEAVMKYLI
;
A
#
# COMPACT_ATOMS: atom_id res chain seq x y z
N MET A 1 4.37 -38.74 22.83
CA MET A 1 4.92 -40.09 23.16
C MET A 1 3.95 -41.01 23.92
N LYS A 2 3.01 -40.51 24.74
CA LYS A 2 2.14 -41.39 25.57
C LYS A 2 1.10 -42.29 24.85
N PRO A 3 0.45 -41.91 23.74
CA PRO A 3 -0.67 -42.71 23.20
C PRO A 3 -0.22 -43.99 22.48
N THR A 4 0.94 -43.97 21.80
CA THR A 4 1.46 -45.15 21.07
C THR A 4 1.92 -46.24 22.03
N ILE A 5 2.52 -45.85 23.16
CA ILE A 5 2.97 -46.79 24.21
C ILE A 5 1.77 -47.45 24.90
N GLN A 6 0.70 -46.70 25.16
CA GLN A 6 -0.55 -47.26 25.72
C GLN A 6 -1.22 -48.25 24.75
N ALA A 7 -1.18 -47.99 23.44
CA ALA A 7 -1.72 -48.91 22.43
C ALA A 7 -0.89 -50.21 22.35
N LEU A 8 0.45 -50.12 22.37
CA LEU A 8 1.34 -51.29 22.33
C LEU A 8 1.18 -52.18 23.58
N ARG A 9 1.00 -51.58 24.76
CA ARG A 9 0.74 -52.32 26.02
C ARG A 9 -0.59 -53.08 26.05
N LYS A 10 -1.54 -52.78 25.16
CA LYS A 10 -2.80 -53.55 25.04
C LYS A 10 -2.65 -54.84 24.24
N VAL A 11 -1.65 -54.90 23.36
CA VAL A 11 -1.43 -56.04 22.45
C VAL A 11 -0.28 -56.91 22.95
N PHE A 12 0.70 -56.31 23.63
CA PHE A 12 1.88 -56.98 24.14
C PHE A 12 2.07 -56.72 25.63
N ASN A 13 2.19 -57.80 26.42
CA ASN A 13 2.58 -57.74 27.82
C ASN A 13 4.11 -57.66 27.92
N PHE A 14 4.65 -56.45 28.08
CA PHE A 14 6.06 -56.24 28.40
C PHE A 14 6.17 -55.82 29.87
N GLU A 15 6.92 -56.58 30.68
CA GLU A 15 7.21 -56.17 32.08
C GLU A 15 8.14 -54.95 32.12
N ILE A 16 9.16 -54.91 31.26
CA ILE A 16 10.11 -53.80 31.12
C ILE A 16 10.47 -53.67 29.63
N LEU A 17 10.36 -52.46 29.06
CA LEU A 17 10.88 -52.18 27.72
C LEU A 17 12.40 -51.97 27.82
N PRO A 18 13.22 -52.62 26.98
CA PRO A 18 14.65 -52.36 26.94
C PRO A 18 14.93 -50.86 26.74
N GLU A 19 15.91 -50.31 27.45
CA GLU A 19 16.30 -48.89 27.30
C GLU A 19 16.64 -48.54 25.84
N SER A 20 17.18 -49.51 25.10
CA SER A 20 17.48 -49.39 23.67
C SER A 20 16.28 -49.12 22.75
N TYR A 21 15.06 -49.33 23.24
CA TYR A 21 13.84 -48.94 22.52
C TYR A 21 13.63 -47.41 22.51
N PHE A 22 14.19 -46.72 23.51
CA PHE A 22 14.13 -45.27 23.64
C PHE A 22 15.37 -44.58 23.09
N ASP A 23 16.41 -45.33 22.76
CA ASP A 23 17.59 -44.81 22.08
C ASP A 23 17.18 -44.17 20.76
N GLU A 24 17.71 -42.97 20.53
CA GLU A 24 17.46 -42.20 19.33
C GLU A 24 18.05 -42.93 18.12
N GLN A 25 17.22 -43.71 17.40
CA GLN A 25 17.65 -44.49 16.24
C GLN A 25 17.93 -43.62 15.00
N ARG A 26 17.61 -42.33 15.05
CA ARG A 26 17.82 -41.40 13.94
C ARG A 26 19.30 -41.02 13.86
N LYS A 27 19.82 -40.92 12.64
CA LYS A 27 21.21 -40.49 12.39
C LYS A 27 21.35 -38.99 12.65
N GLN A 28 22.54 -38.51 12.99
CA GLN A 28 22.79 -37.07 12.97
C GLN A 28 22.67 -36.53 11.55
N LEU A 29 22.17 -35.30 11.43
CA LEU A 29 22.08 -34.63 10.13
C LEU A 29 23.50 -34.32 9.62
N LEU A 30 23.82 -34.79 8.42
CA LEU A 30 25.12 -34.56 7.80
C LEU A 30 25.26 -33.11 7.32
N GLU A 31 26.46 -32.55 7.34
CA GLU A 31 26.70 -31.19 6.82
C GLU A 31 26.51 -31.12 5.30
N ASN A 32 26.86 -32.19 4.58
CA ASN A 32 26.77 -32.27 3.13
C ASN A 32 25.42 -32.83 2.67
N SER A 33 24.68 -32.04 1.89
CA SER A 33 23.36 -32.43 1.37
C SER A 33 23.40 -33.60 0.37
N LYS A 34 24.57 -33.88 -0.23
CA LYS A 34 24.76 -35.00 -1.18
C LYS A 34 24.77 -36.37 -0.51
N GLU A 35 25.01 -36.43 0.79
CA GLU A 35 25.11 -37.68 1.56
C GLU A 35 23.76 -38.07 2.20
N LEU A 36 22.71 -37.30 1.93
CA LEU A 36 21.35 -37.61 2.36
C LEU A 36 20.85 -38.90 1.69
N ILE A 37 19.98 -39.62 2.40
CA ILE A 37 19.28 -40.79 1.84
C ILE A 37 18.54 -40.35 0.57
N PRO A 38 18.61 -41.10 -0.55
CA PRO A 38 18.07 -40.67 -1.84
C PRO A 38 16.59 -40.24 -1.80
N ALA A 39 15.78 -40.94 -1.00
CA ALA A 39 14.36 -40.61 -0.81
C ALA A 39 14.12 -39.19 -0.28
N VAL A 40 15.08 -38.63 0.45
CA VAL A 40 15.00 -37.36 1.17
C VAL A 40 15.78 -36.28 0.42
N ALA A 41 16.91 -36.64 -0.21
CA ALA A 41 17.78 -35.75 -0.99
C ALA A 41 17.03 -34.96 -2.08
N GLN A 42 16.12 -35.61 -2.81
CA GLN A 42 15.33 -34.98 -3.89
C GLN A 42 14.43 -33.83 -3.42
N TYR A 43 14.04 -33.82 -2.14
CA TYR A 43 13.10 -32.83 -1.61
C TYR A 43 13.79 -31.60 -1.01
N ILE A 44 15.10 -31.64 -0.81
CA ILE A 44 15.77 -30.73 0.14
C ILE A 44 16.75 -29.77 -0.51
N LEU A 45 17.17 -30.03 -1.76
CA LEU A 45 17.94 -29.04 -2.50
C LEU A 45 17.04 -27.84 -2.86
N ILE A 46 17.01 -26.86 -1.96
CA ILE A 46 16.24 -25.62 -2.13
C ILE A 46 17.04 -24.69 -3.03
N THR A 47 16.79 -24.82 -4.34
CA THR A 47 17.39 -23.97 -5.37
C THR A 47 16.72 -22.61 -5.51
N GLU A 48 15.46 -22.50 -5.09
CA GLU A 48 14.64 -21.31 -5.30
C GLU A 48 14.17 -20.70 -3.98
N ARG A 49 14.26 -19.37 -3.86
CA ARG A 49 13.79 -18.65 -2.68
C ARG A 49 12.29 -18.84 -2.40
N VAL A 50 11.47 -19.10 -3.42
CA VAL A 50 10.03 -19.36 -3.27
C VAL A 50 9.77 -20.64 -2.48
N LYS A 51 10.62 -21.66 -2.63
CA LYS A 51 10.52 -22.92 -1.90
C LYS A 51 10.84 -22.77 -0.40
N LEU A 52 11.42 -21.65 0.04
CA LEU A 52 11.66 -21.38 1.46
C LEU A 52 10.36 -21.33 2.29
N VAL A 53 9.22 -21.04 1.67
CA VAL A 53 7.91 -21.11 2.34
C VAL A 53 7.62 -22.52 2.87
N ASN A 54 8.14 -23.55 2.20
CA ASN A 54 7.98 -24.96 2.57
C ASN A 54 9.04 -25.46 3.56
N LEU A 55 9.86 -24.59 4.14
CA LEU A 55 10.93 -24.96 5.08
C LEU A 55 10.44 -25.81 6.25
N ARG A 56 9.24 -25.51 6.77
CA ARG A 56 8.63 -26.28 7.85
C ARG A 56 8.38 -27.73 7.44
N GLU A 57 7.89 -27.94 6.22
CA GLU A 57 7.63 -29.28 5.68
C GLU A 57 8.93 -30.04 5.42
N TYR A 58 9.94 -29.39 4.85
CA TYR A 58 11.25 -30.01 4.66
C TYR A 58 11.90 -30.42 5.98
N ARG A 59 11.82 -29.57 7.01
CA ARG A 59 12.26 -29.93 8.37
C ARG A 59 11.47 -31.11 8.93
N ARG A 60 10.15 -31.15 8.73
CA ARG A 60 9.31 -32.28 9.18
C ARG A 60 9.72 -33.60 8.53
N ILE A 61 10.01 -33.59 7.23
CA ILE A 61 10.47 -34.77 6.49
C ILE A 61 11.85 -35.21 7.01
N LEU A 62 12.80 -34.28 7.12
CA LEU A 62 14.13 -34.57 7.66
C LEU A 62 14.08 -35.15 9.07
N ASN A 63 13.23 -34.61 9.94
CA ASN A 63 13.09 -35.04 11.32
C ASN A 63 12.61 -36.50 11.44
N ARG A 64 12.10 -37.13 10.37
CA ARG A 64 11.75 -38.56 10.40
C ARG A 64 12.98 -39.47 10.33
N TYR A 65 14.06 -39.01 9.71
CA TYR A 65 15.25 -39.81 9.42
C TYR A 65 16.48 -39.35 10.20
N TYR A 66 16.52 -38.06 10.53
CA TYR A 66 17.67 -37.42 11.15
C TYR A 66 17.28 -36.70 12.44
N VAL A 67 18.22 -36.65 13.38
CA VAL A 67 18.17 -35.74 14.52
C VAL A 67 18.51 -34.34 14.00
N LEU A 68 17.58 -33.41 14.14
CA LEU A 68 17.73 -32.06 13.65
C LEU A 68 18.13 -31.11 14.76
N ASP A 69 19.23 -30.39 14.54
CA ASP A 69 19.54 -29.18 15.31
C ASP A 69 18.56 -28.04 15.02
N LYS A 70 18.69 -26.95 15.77
CA LYS A 70 17.83 -25.77 15.65
C LYS A 70 17.90 -25.11 14.27
N LYS A 71 19.06 -25.13 13.60
CA LYS A 71 19.31 -24.52 12.27
C LYS A 71 19.77 -25.59 11.27
N LEU A 72 19.24 -25.56 10.04
CA LEU A 72 19.72 -26.42 8.95
C LEU A 72 21.08 -25.92 8.44
N PRO A 73 22.01 -26.83 8.05
CA PRO A 73 23.30 -26.43 7.48
C PRO A 73 23.14 -25.63 6.18
N GLU A 74 24.06 -24.70 5.92
CA GLU A 74 23.96 -23.78 4.77
C GLU A 74 24.11 -24.50 3.42
N ALA A 75 24.82 -25.64 3.39
CA ALA A 75 24.99 -26.49 2.22
C ALA A 75 23.68 -27.10 1.67
N TYR A 76 22.58 -26.99 2.43
CA TYR A 76 21.24 -27.42 2.00
C TYR A 76 20.53 -26.35 1.17
N PHE A 77 21.10 -25.14 1.12
CA PHE A 77 20.54 -23.98 0.45
C PHE A 77 21.43 -23.58 -0.72
N ASN A 78 21.11 -24.09 -1.91
CA ASN A 78 21.74 -23.60 -3.14
C ASN A 78 20.94 -22.42 -3.71
N LEU A 79 20.79 -21.37 -2.90
CA LEU A 79 20.00 -20.21 -3.26
C LEU A 79 20.82 -19.27 -4.16
N PRO A 80 20.19 -18.62 -5.16
CA PRO A 80 20.84 -17.54 -5.89
C PRO A 80 21.24 -16.41 -4.92
N PRO A 81 22.26 -15.62 -5.27
CA PRO A 81 22.71 -14.49 -4.45
C PRO A 81 21.52 -13.58 -4.10
N SER A 82 21.58 -12.97 -2.92
CA SER A 82 20.52 -12.06 -2.48
C SER A 82 20.41 -10.89 -3.46
N LYS A 83 19.18 -10.54 -3.84
CA LYS A 83 18.96 -9.37 -4.71
C LYS A 83 19.30 -8.10 -3.92
N PRO A 84 19.97 -7.12 -4.53
CA PRO A 84 20.24 -5.85 -3.88
C PRO A 84 18.93 -5.12 -3.53
N ASN A 85 19.01 -4.20 -2.57
CA ASN A 85 17.90 -3.30 -2.28
C ASN A 85 17.61 -2.41 -3.49
N LEU A 86 16.35 -2.04 -3.69
CA LEU A 86 15.96 -1.06 -4.71
C LEU A 86 16.65 0.29 -4.39
N PRO A 87 17.39 0.90 -5.33
CA PRO A 87 18.01 2.20 -5.11
C PRO A 87 16.98 3.30 -4.82
N ALA A 88 17.45 4.38 -4.22
CA ALA A 88 16.61 5.53 -3.91
C ALA A 88 16.13 6.22 -5.19
N THR A 89 16.93 6.24 -6.26
CA THR A 89 16.61 6.88 -7.55
C THR A 89 16.50 5.89 -8.70
N SER A 90 15.61 6.19 -9.66
CA SER A 90 15.46 5.38 -10.89
C SER A 90 16.71 5.42 -11.77
N GLN A 91 17.55 6.44 -11.61
CA GLN A 91 18.79 6.63 -12.37
C GLN A 91 19.88 5.59 -12.01
N GLU A 92 19.83 5.05 -10.80
CA GLU A 92 20.75 4.02 -10.30
C GLU A 92 20.30 2.60 -10.65
N LEU A 93 19.19 2.44 -11.38
CA LEU A 93 18.75 1.12 -11.83
C LEU A 93 19.72 0.48 -12.82
N ASN A 94 19.69 -0.85 -12.86
CA ASN A 94 20.39 -1.64 -13.84
C ASN A 94 20.03 -1.13 -15.25
N LYS A 95 21.06 -0.95 -16.10
CA LYS A 95 20.95 -0.47 -17.48
C LYS A 95 19.83 -1.15 -18.28
N LYS A 96 19.57 -2.44 -18.02
CA LYS A 96 18.52 -3.24 -18.67
C LYS A 96 17.09 -2.76 -18.43
N ILE A 97 16.81 -2.12 -17.29
CA ILE A 97 15.45 -1.66 -16.95
C ILE A 97 15.37 -0.16 -16.71
N LYS A 98 16.52 0.53 -16.61
CA LYS A 98 16.60 1.96 -16.33
C LYS A 98 15.74 2.81 -17.26
N TYR A 99 15.72 2.51 -18.55
CA TYR A 99 14.94 3.25 -19.55
C TYR A 99 13.41 3.13 -19.40
N MET A 100 12.93 2.17 -18.60
CA MET A 100 11.51 2.00 -18.31
C MET A 100 11.03 2.92 -17.17
N PHE A 101 11.92 3.64 -16.48
CA PHE A 101 11.60 4.43 -15.29
C PHE A 101 12.09 5.90 -15.41
N PRO A 102 11.39 6.85 -14.79
CA PRO A 102 10.10 6.68 -14.10
C PRO A 102 8.96 6.40 -15.10
N PHE A 103 7.88 5.76 -14.64
CA PHE A 103 6.76 5.37 -15.52
C PHE A 103 5.44 5.99 -15.08
N TYR A 104 4.50 6.14 -16.03
CA TYR A 104 3.13 6.57 -15.77
C TYR A 104 2.19 5.36 -15.61
N PRO A 105 1.72 5.06 -14.39
CA PRO A 105 0.69 4.03 -14.20
C PRO A 105 -0.66 4.54 -14.70
N TYR A 106 -1.25 3.88 -15.70
CA TYR A 106 -2.61 4.17 -16.15
C TYR A 106 -3.68 3.32 -15.45
N ASN A 107 -3.32 2.14 -14.94
CA ASN A 107 -4.19 1.29 -14.12
C ASN A 107 -3.36 0.41 -13.15
N GLN A 108 -4.05 -0.36 -12.30
CA GLN A 108 -3.41 -1.21 -11.28
C GLN A 108 -2.56 -2.33 -11.89
N ASP A 109 -2.98 -2.92 -13.01
CA ASP A 109 -2.24 -4.01 -13.65
C ASP A 109 -0.95 -3.53 -14.33
N HIS A 110 -0.99 -2.34 -14.95
CA HIS A 110 0.20 -1.68 -15.47
C HIS A 110 1.19 -1.39 -14.34
N PHE A 111 0.70 -0.87 -13.20
CA PHE A 111 1.53 -0.67 -12.03
C PHE A 111 2.17 -1.99 -11.56
N ARG A 112 1.38 -3.06 -11.40
CA ARG A 112 1.86 -4.39 -11.00
C ARG A 112 2.90 -4.94 -11.98
N LYS A 113 2.72 -4.75 -13.28
CA LYS A 113 3.68 -5.16 -14.32
C LYS A 113 5.06 -4.54 -14.07
N TYR A 114 5.15 -3.24 -13.83
CA TYR A 114 6.41 -2.54 -13.57
C TYR A 114 7.02 -2.92 -12.21
N VAL A 115 6.19 -3.11 -11.18
CA VAL A 115 6.63 -3.64 -9.88
C VAL A 115 7.25 -5.03 -10.03
N ASN A 116 6.64 -5.91 -10.85
CA ASN A 116 7.16 -7.25 -11.10
C ASN A 116 8.50 -7.20 -11.86
N ILE A 117 8.68 -6.25 -12.78
CA ILE A 117 9.96 -6.01 -13.44
C ILE A 117 11.03 -5.62 -12.41
N LEU A 118 10.74 -4.68 -11.50
CA LEU A 118 11.68 -4.32 -10.42
C LEU A 118 11.99 -5.52 -9.51
N ARG A 119 10.98 -6.31 -9.13
CA ARG A 119 11.13 -7.50 -8.26
C ARG A 119 11.97 -8.60 -8.89
N LYS A 120 12.17 -8.62 -10.21
CA LYS A 120 13.11 -9.56 -10.85
C LYS A 120 14.55 -9.27 -10.42
N TYR A 121 14.91 -8.00 -10.23
CA TYR A 121 16.29 -7.57 -9.99
C TYR A 121 16.56 -7.07 -8.57
N TYR A 122 15.53 -6.57 -7.87
CA TYR A 122 15.68 -5.88 -6.58
C TYR A 122 14.77 -6.46 -5.50
N THR A 123 15.15 -6.24 -4.24
CA THR A 123 14.30 -6.42 -3.06
C THR A 123 13.81 -5.06 -2.55
N PHE A 124 12.53 -4.97 -2.20
CA PHE A 124 11.93 -3.76 -1.61
C PHE A 124 10.55 -4.07 -1.02
N LYS A 125 10.15 -3.29 0.00
CA LYS A 125 8.79 -3.33 0.56
C LYS A 125 7.84 -2.38 -0.16
N ARG A 126 8.34 -1.19 -0.52
CA ARG A 126 7.59 -0.11 -1.19
C ARG A 126 8.42 0.45 -2.35
N VAL A 127 7.75 0.91 -3.39
CA VAL A 127 8.39 1.61 -4.52
C VAL A 127 8.54 3.08 -4.14
N PRO A 128 9.73 3.68 -4.24
CA PRO A 128 9.92 5.11 -3.99
C PRO A 128 9.14 5.97 -5.01
N ASN A 129 8.67 7.14 -4.57
CA ASN A 129 7.80 8.00 -5.39
C ASN A 129 8.46 8.47 -6.69
N ASN A 130 9.78 8.64 -6.73
CA ASN A 130 10.52 9.05 -7.92
C ASN A 130 10.63 7.97 -9.02
N PHE A 131 10.11 6.77 -8.80
CA PHE A 131 9.92 5.76 -9.85
C PHE A 131 8.60 5.91 -10.59
N ILE A 132 7.67 6.67 -10.03
CA ILE A 132 6.30 6.82 -10.51
C ILE A 132 6.09 8.27 -10.90
N ILE A 133 5.72 8.52 -12.14
CA ILE A 133 5.38 9.88 -12.55
C ILE A 133 3.95 10.15 -12.09
N ALA A 134 3.81 11.06 -11.12
CA ALA A 134 2.52 11.50 -10.64
C ALA A 134 1.83 12.33 -11.73
N LYS A 135 0.58 12.00 -12.02
CA LYS A 135 -0.26 12.83 -12.89
C LYS A 135 -0.48 14.19 -12.25
N ARG A 136 -0.48 15.24 -13.06
CA ARG A 136 -0.74 16.61 -12.62
C ARG A 136 -2.19 16.73 -12.16
N ARG A 137 -2.48 17.63 -11.22
CA ARG A 137 -3.87 17.98 -10.93
C ARG A 137 -4.43 18.73 -12.13
N LEU A 138 -5.70 18.49 -12.46
CA LEU A 138 -6.39 19.28 -13.46
C LEU A 138 -6.42 20.74 -12.98
N PRO A 139 -5.97 21.73 -13.79
CA PRO A 139 -6.02 23.13 -13.37
C PRO A 139 -7.46 23.57 -13.14
N GLN A 140 -7.69 24.56 -12.28
CA GLN A 140 -9.04 25.10 -12.08
C GLN A 140 -9.53 25.87 -13.32
N ASN A 141 -8.62 26.61 -13.97
CA ASN A 141 -8.91 27.35 -15.19
C ASN A 141 -8.51 26.50 -16.42
N PRO A 142 -9.46 26.15 -17.31
CA PRO A 142 -9.18 25.40 -18.53
C PRO A 142 -8.15 26.06 -19.45
N LYS A 143 -7.95 27.38 -19.38
CA LYS A 143 -6.93 28.10 -20.16
C LYS A 143 -5.49 27.70 -19.81
N ASN A 144 -5.27 27.19 -18.61
CA ASN A 144 -3.94 26.73 -18.15
C ASN A 144 -3.69 25.25 -18.51
N LEU A 145 -4.60 24.62 -19.26
CA LEU A 145 -4.48 23.23 -19.65
C LEU A 145 -3.59 23.12 -20.88
N TYR A 146 -2.48 22.39 -20.74
CA TYR A 146 -1.61 22.06 -21.86
C TYR A 146 -2.02 20.70 -22.41
N LEU A 147 -2.62 20.68 -23.60
CA LEU A 147 -2.98 19.48 -24.36
C LEU A 147 -2.43 19.59 -25.79
N LYS A 148 -2.38 18.45 -26.50
CA LYS A 148 -1.98 18.43 -27.92
C LYS A 148 -3.12 18.92 -28.80
N THR A 149 -4.34 18.54 -28.48
CA THR A 149 -5.53 18.99 -29.19
C THR A 149 -6.12 20.23 -28.52
N THR A 150 -6.54 21.20 -29.34
CA THR A 150 -7.22 22.40 -28.86
C THR A 150 -8.70 22.10 -28.62
N PHE A 151 -9.17 22.38 -27.41
CA PHE A 151 -10.57 22.28 -27.04
C PHE A 151 -11.13 23.66 -26.72
N THR A 152 -12.37 23.91 -27.15
CA THR A 152 -13.13 25.10 -26.78
C THR A 152 -13.92 24.81 -25.50
N PHE A 153 -13.64 25.55 -24.43
CA PHE A 153 -14.30 25.41 -23.13
C PHE A 153 -15.35 26.52 -22.94
N PRO A 154 -16.50 26.23 -22.28
CA PRO A 154 -16.92 24.91 -21.80
C PRO A 154 -17.33 23.98 -22.95
N ILE A 155 -17.06 22.68 -22.81
CA ILE A 155 -17.44 21.68 -23.81
C ILE A 155 -18.95 21.42 -23.71
N ASN A 156 -19.66 21.73 -24.80
CA ASN A 156 -21.13 21.58 -24.90
C ASN A 156 -21.58 20.38 -25.75
N SER A 157 -20.65 19.57 -26.27
CA SER A 157 -20.97 18.39 -27.10
C SER A 157 -20.46 17.11 -26.42
N LYS A 158 -21.32 16.09 -26.34
CA LYS A 158 -21.00 14.81 -25.69
C LYS A 158 -19.83 14.11 -26.40
N GLU A 159 -19.78 14.13 -27.72
CA GLU A 159 -18.69 13.54 -28.50
C GLU A 159 -17.34 14.21 -28.21
N LYS A 160 -17.32 15.56 -28.19
CA LYS A 160 -16.12 16.32 -27.82
C LYS A 160 -15.68 16.05 -26.38
N ALA A 161 -16.63 15.88 -25.46
CA ALA A 161 -16.34 15.57 -24.07
C ALA A 161 -15.72 14.15 -23.91
N LEU A 162 -16.20 13.17 -24.68
CA LEU A 162 -15.61 11.83 -24.71
C LEU A 162 -14.17 11.86 -25.26
N ASN A 163 -13.92 12.59 -26.35
CA ASN A 163 -12.57 12.74 -26.91
C ASN A 163 -11.62 13.40 -25.90
N PHE A 164 -12.10 14.44 -25.20
CA PHE A 164 -11.36 15.12 -24.14
C PHE A 164 -10.99 14.17 -22.99
N ILE A 165 -11.94 13.34 -22.54
CA ILE A 165 -11.72 12.33 -21.47
C ILE A 165 -10.77 11.22 -21.89
N GLN A 166 -10.65 10.92 -23.19
CA GLN A 166 -9.67 9.96 -23.69
C GLN A 166 -8.24 10.54 -23.73
N GLU A 167 -8.08 11.85 -23.96
CA GLU A 167 -6.77 12.49 -24.06
C GLU A 167 -6.18 12.85 -22.69
N ILE A 168 -6.98 13.47 -21.82
CA ILE A 168 -6.54 13.99 -20.51
C ILE A 168 -5.82 12.99 -19.59
N PRO A 169 -6.25 11.71 -19.44
CA PRO A 169 -5.71 10.84 -18.41
C PRO A 169 -4.23 10.52 -18.62
N LYS A 170 -3.66 10.86 -19.77
CA LYS A 170 -2.22 10.71 -20.06
C LYS A 170 -1.37 11.64 -19.20
N GLU A 171 -1.87 12.83 -18.86
CA GLU A 171 -1.08 13.88 -18.20
C GLU A 171 -1.69 14.35 -16.87
N TYR A 172 -3.02 14.31 -16.76
CA TYR A 172 -3.74 14.87 -15.60
C TYR A 172 -4.60 13.82 -14.89
N ASN A 173 -4.80 14.05 -13.59
CA ASN A 173 -5.79 13.33 -12.78
C ASN A 173 -7.18 13.84 -13.13
N ILE A 174 -8.06 12.92 -13.53
CA ILE A 174 -9.46 13.23 -13.86
C ILE A 174 -10.27 13.25 -12.57
N PRO A 175 -11.01 14.34 -12.27
CA PRO A 175 -11.96 14.35 -11.18
C PRO A 175 -13.16 13.45 -11.50
N SER A 176 -13.90 13.00 -10.49
CA SER A 176 -15.10 12.17 -10.70
C SER A 176 -16.19 12.87 -11.52
N ALA A 177 -16.19 14.20 -11.49
CA ALA A 177 -17.05 15.06 -12.29
C ALA A 177 -16.28 16.33 -12.61
N PHE A 178 -16.47 16.84 -13.82
CA PHE A 178 -15.84 18.06 -14.28
C PHE A 178 -16.63 19.28 -13.81
N THR A 179 -15.93 20.39 -13.65
CA THR A 179 -16.55 21.66 -13.31
C THR A 179 -17.28 22.23 -14.53
N PRO A 180 -18.26 23.12 -14.36
CA PRO A 180 -18.98 23.75 -15.47
C PRO A 180 -18.07 24.52 -16.44
N GLU A 181 -16.92 25.02 -15.97
CA GLU A 181 -15.92 25.69 -16.81
C GLU A 181 -15.30 24.72 -17.84
N TYR A 182 -15.19 23.43 -17.49
CA TYR A 182 -14.67 22.41 -18.39
C TYR A 182 -15.75 21.85 -19.33
N MET A 183 -16.90 21.45 -18.79
CA MET A 183 -17.98 20.90 -19.59
C MET A 183 -19.33 21.12 -18.93
N SER A 184 -20.32 21.48 -19.75
CA SER A 184 -21.73 21.60 -19.35
C SER A 184 -22.50 20.30 -19.56
N VAL A 185 -21.99 19.43 -20.44
CA VAL A 185 -22.59 18.14 -20.76
C VAL A 185 -22.11 17.04 -19.82
N ASN A 186 -23.00 16.09 -19.54
CA ASN A 186 -22.64 14.86 -18.85
C ASN A 186 -22.02 13.87 -19.85
N PRO A 187 -20.72 13.55 -19.71
CA PRO A 187 -20.03 12.66 -20.64
C PRO A 187 -20.31 11.18 -20.36
N THR A 188 -20.99 10.86 -19.26
CA THR A 188 -21.23 9.48 -18.81
C THR A 188 -22.61 8.98 -19.24
N GLU A 189 -22.89 7.71 -18.96
CA GLU A 189 -24.22 7.11 -19.10
C GLU A 189 -25.10 7.32 -17.86
N LYS A 190 -24.51 7.81 -16.76
CA LYS A 190 -25.25 8.06 -15.51
C LYS A 190 -26.23 9.21 -15.72
N PRO A 191 -27.44 9.17 -15.13
CA PRO A 191 -28.31 10.34 -15.10
C PRO A 191 -27.66 11.48 -14.31
N ASN A 192 -28.04 12.72 -14.64
CA ASN A 192 -27.70 13.88 -13.82
C ASN A 192 -28.37 13.76 -12.45
N LEU A 193 -27.73 14.29 -11.41
CA LEU A 193 -28.36 14.40 -10.10
C LEU A 193 -29.60 15.30 -10.19
N LEU A 194 -30.74 14.80 -9.71
CA LEU A 194 -32.00 15.54 -9.65
C LEU A 194 -31.90 16.69 -8.64
N GLN A 195 -32.64 17.77 -8.88
CA GLN A 195 -32.64 18.93 -7.97
C GLN A 195 -33.46 18.63 -6.71
N ASP A 196 -34.56 17.89 -6.83
CA ASP A 196 -35.34 17.42 -5.70
C ASP A 196 -34.75 16.11 -5.16
N TYR A 197 -34.37 16.13 -3.88
CA TYR A 197 -33.83 14.95 -3.21
C TYR A 197 -34.87 13.86 -2.98
N LYS A 198 -36.17 14.22 -2.97
CA LYS A 198 -37.27 13.26 -2.74
C LYS A 198 -37.44 12.28 -3.89
N GLU A 199 -37.00 12.66 -5.08
CA GLU A 199 -37.04 11.82 -6.29
C GLU A 199 -35.86 10.85 -6.38
N ILE A 200 -34.91 10.89 -5.43
CA ILE A 200 -33.73 10.04 -5.45
C ILE A 200 -34.06 8.67 -4.89
N GLU A 201 -34.31 7.73 -5.80
CA GLU A 201 -34.63 6.36 -5.43
C GLU A 201 -33.43 5.55 -4.94
N GLY A 202 -33.66 4.76 -3.89
CA GLY A 202 -32.71 3.77 -3.38
C GLY A 202 -31.60 4.32 -2.48
N PHE A 203 -31.69 5.57 -2.04
CA PHE A 203 -30.82 6.14 -1.02
C PHE A 203 -31.64 6.82 0.08
N LYS A 204 -31.36 6.47 1.35
CA LYS A 204 -31.86 7.23 2.49
C LYS A 204 -30.90 8.38 2.74
N ILE A 205 -31.24 9.56 2.24
CA ILE A 205 -30.45 10.78 2.42
C ILE A 205 -31.05 11.55 3.60
N ILE A 206 -30.20 11.90 4.57
CA ILE A 206 -30.60 12.77 5.69
C ILE A 206 -30.33 14.20 5.24
N ILE A 207 -31.38 15.02 5.19
CA ILE A 207 -31.35 16.43 4.81
C ILE A 207 -32.03 17.24 5.91
N PRO A 208 -31.47 18.40 6.30
CA PRO A 208 -30.22 18.98 5.80
C PRO A 208 -28.98 18.20 6.28
N MET A 209 -27.94 18.19 5.45
CA MET A 209 -26.62 17.66 5.84
C MET A 209 -25.90 18.71 6.67
N THR A 210 -25.58 18.38 7.91
CA THR A 210 -25.04 19.34 8.90
C THR A 210 -23.54 19.22 9.12
N SER A 211 -22.88 18.21 8.52
CA SER A 211 -21.44 17.99 8.65
C SER A 211 -20.74 17.69 7.32
N ILE A 212 -19.45 18.02 7.21
CA ILE A 212 -18.64 17.72 6.03
C ILE A 212 -18.54 16.21 5.78
N GLU A 213 -18.44 15.41 6.84
CA GLU A 213 -18.39 13.95 6.73
C GLU A 213 -19.67 13.41 6.08
N GLN A 214 -20.84 13.89 6.50
CA GLN A 214 -22.12 13.54 5.87
C GLN A 214 -22.17 13.97 4.40
N VAL A 215 -21.70 15.18 4.06
CA VAL A 215 -21.66 15.64 2.66
C VAL A 215 -20.72 14.76 1.83
N ALA A 216 -19.53 14.45 2.33
CA ALA A 216 -18.54 13.64 1.62
C ALA A 216 -19.03 12.19 1.40
N ASP A 217 -19.61 11.57 2.43
CA ASP A 217 -20.13 10.20 2.34
C ASP A 217 -21.38 10.11 1.47
N THR A 218 -22.29 11.08 1.57
CA THR A 218 -23.47 11.18 0.70
C THR A 218 -23.04 11.40 -0.74
N ALA A 219 -22.07 12.29 -1.00
CA ALA A 219 -21.54 12.51 -2.34
C ALA A 219 -20.90 11.23 -2.91
N ARG A 220 -20.14 10.48 -2.10
CA ARG A 220 -19.53 9.21 -2.50
C ARG A 220 -20.59 8.18 -2.88
N LYS A 221 -21.67 8.05 -2.09
CA LYS A 221 -22.80 7.16 -2.37
C LYS A 221 -23.55 7.58 -3.64
N LEU A 222 -23.91 8.85 -3.78
CA LEU A 222 -24.63 9.35 -4.96
C LEU A 222 -23.83 9.19 -6.24
N ARG A 223 -22.51 9.42 -6.21
CA ARG A 223 -21.62 9.25 -7.38
C ARG A 223 -21.58 7.82 -7.93
N THR A 224 -22.06 6.82 -7.18
CA THR A 224 -22.21 5.45 -7.72
C THR A 224 -23.27 5.39 -8.81
N LYS A 225 -24.38 6.15 -8.67
CA LYS A 225 -25.51 6.13 -9.62
C LYS A 225 -25.68 7.40 -10.46
N TYR A 226 -25.34 8.57 -9.93
CA TYR A 226 -25.58 9.87 -10.55
C TYR A 226 -24.28 10.58 -10.95
N TYR A 227 -24.36 11.46 -11.95
CA TYR A 227 -23.30 12.39 -12.34
C TYR A 227 -23.62 13.80 -11.82
N PHE A 228 -22.68 14.40 -11.09
CA PHE A 228 -22.77 15.78 -10.63
C PHE A 228 -21.41 16.29 -10.16
N TYR A 229 -21.15 17.58 -10.38
CA TYR A 229 -19.97 18.27 -9.87
C TYR A 229 -20.06 18.51 -8.36
N ARG A 230 -21.14 19.15 -7.93
CA ARG A 230 -21.41 19.55 -6.54
C ARG A 230 -22.80 19.10 -6.12
N ILE A 231 -22.98 18.77 -4.84
CA ILE A 231 -24.32 18.60 -4.25
C ILE A 231 -24.97 19.98 -4.16
N SER A 232 -26.29 20.03 -4.39
CA SER A 232 -27.05 21.27 -4.29
C SER A 232 -26.90 21.91 -2.91
N GLU A 233 -26.72 23.23 -2.89
CA GLU A 233 -26.46 23.98 -1.64
C GLU A 233 -27.66 23.93 -0.69
N ASN A 234 -28.88 23.83 -1.23
CA ASN A 234 -30.11 23.67 -0.44
C ASN A 234 -30.21 22.35 0.33
N TRP A 235 -29.31 21.38 0.11
CA TRP A 235 -29.26 20.14 0.90
C TRP A 235 -28.29 20.24 2.08
N ILE A 236 -27.52 21.33 2.18
CA ILE A 236 -26.40 21.47 3.12
C ILE A 236 -26.71 22.63 4.07
N GLU A 237 -26.73 22.34 5.37
CA GLU A 237 -26.88 23.35 6.44
C GLU A 237 -25.74 23.13 7.44
N ILE A 238 -24.53 23.48 7.02
CA ILE A 238 -23.36 23.41 7.89
C ILE A 238 -23.27 24.77 8.59
N GLU A 239 -23.52 24.81 9.90
CA GLU A 239 -23.36 26.02 10.72
C GLU A 239 -21.95 26.61 10.51
N GLU A 240 -21.89 27.94 10.35
CA GLU A 240 -20.75 28.74 9.87
C GLU A 240 -19.44 28.68 10.68
N THR A 241 -19.31 27.76 11.63
CA THR A 241 -18.00 27.43 12.24
C THR A 241 -16.93 27.15 11.18
N TYR A 242 -17.34 26.75 9.96
CA TYR A 242 -16.50 26.56 8.78
C TYR A 242 -16.14 27.82 7.97
N SER A 243 -16.97 28.87 7.96
CA SER A 243 -16.61 30.13 7.27
C SER A 243 -15.32 30.69 7.87
N ASN A 244 -15.16 30.57 9.20
CA ASN A 244 -13.94 30.94 9.90
C ASN A 244 -12.74 30.02 9.59
N LEU A 245 -12.95 28.74 9.25
CA LEU A 245 -11.87 27.81 8.89
C LEU A 245 -11.42 27.96 7.43
N LEU A 246 -12.34 28.15 6.49
CA LEU A 246 -12.03 28.41 5.08
C LEU A 246 -11.42 29.81 4.88
N TYR A 247 -11.87 30.81 5.63
CA TYR A 247 -11.23 32.14 5.67
C TYR A 247 -9.80 32.06 6.22
N ASN A 248 -9.54 31.21 7.21
CA ASN A 248 -8.19 30.97 7.74
C ASN A 248 -7.27 30.19 6.76
N ILE A 249 -7.80 29.32 5.90
CA ILE A 249 -6.99 28.59 4.90
C ILE A 249 -6.65 29.49 3.70
N ASN A 250 -7.58 30.37 3.29
CA ASN A 250 -7.32 31.31 2.20
C ASN A 250 -6.46 32.52 2.61
N ASN A 251 -6.35 32.78 3.93
CA ASN A 251 -5.42 33.76 4.52
C ASN A 251 -4.16 33.09 5.10
N LEU A 252 -3.71 31.97 4.52
CA LEU A 252 -2.38 31.46 4.85
C LEU A 252 -1.33 32.47 4.33
N PRO A 253 -0.37 32.87 5.17
CA PRO A 253 0.73 33.74 4.77
C PRO A 253 1.43 33.18 3.53
N ASN A 254 1.53 33.97 2.47
CA ASN A 254 2.15 33.54 1.21
C ASN A 254 3.68 33.71 1.25
N THR A 255 4.19 34.41 2.26
CA THR A 255 5.61 34.62 2.49
C THR A 255 6.04 34.16 3.88
N ILE A 256 7.32 33.80 4.01
CA ILE A 256 7.93 33.40 5.29
C ILE A 256 7.84 34.54 6.32
N GLU A 257 7.87 35.79 5.86
CA GLU A 257 7.82 37.00 6.70
C GLU A 257 6.44 37.23 7.30
N GLU A 258 5.38 37.12 6.48
CA GLU A 258 4.00 37.16 6.97
C GLU A 258 3.73 36.01 7.95
N LEU A 259 4.31 34.82 7.70
CA LEU A 259 4.15 33.66 8.58
C LEU A 259 4.85 33.86 9.93
N LYS A 260 6.02 34.50 9.95
CA LYS A 260 6.73 34.88 11.18
C LYS A 260 5.95 35.92 11.98
N ALA A 261 5.45 36.97 11.30
CA ALA A 261 4.65 38.01 11.94
C ALA A 261 3.36 37.46 12.55
N GLU A 262 2.72 36.48 11.89
CA GLU A 262 1.50 35.83 12.38
C GLU A 262 1.78 34.90 13.57
N VAL A 263 2.92 34.20 13.58
CA VAL A 263 3.38 33.39 14.72
C VAL A 263 3.71 34.25 15.94
N GLU A 264 4.38 35.39 15.75
CA GLU A 264 4.64 36.36 16.81
C GLU A 264 3.34 36.97 17.36
N LYS A 265 2.42 37.36 16.47
CA LYS A 265 1.14 37.97 16.83
C LYS A 265 0.22 37.02 17.61
N LYS A 266 0.25 35.72 17.29
CA LYS A 266 -0.60 34.71 17.93
C LYS A 266 -0.11 34.29 19.32
N GLN A 267 1.03 34.81 19.80
CA GLN A 267 1.60 34.46 21.11
C GLN A 267 1.33 32.98 21.44
N LEU A 268 1.71 32.09 20.53
CA LEU A 268 1.84 30.70 20.91
C LEU A 268 2.89 30.74 22.01
N GLU A 269 2.44 30.63 23.25
CA GLU A 269 3.27 30.24 24.37
C GLU A 269 3.91 28.92 23.95
N LEU A 270 5.06 29.03 23.26
CA LEU A 270 6.04 28.00 23.24
C LEU A 270 6.36 27.81 24.71
N VAL A 271 5.72 26.81 25.31
CA VAL A 271 6.19 26.11 26.48
C VAL A 271 7.58 25.62 26.12
N ASN A 272 8.54 26.52 26.25
CA ASN A 272 9.97 26.33 26.06
C ASN A 272 10.49 25.57 27.28
N THR A 273 10.02 24.35 27.45
CA THR A 273 10.69 23.33 28.24
C THR A 273 10.41 21.97 27.60
N ILE A 274 10.97 21.74 26.42
CA ILE A 274 11.45 20.38 26.14
C ILE A 274 12.75 20.30 26.94
N PRO A 275 12.81 19.57 28.07
CA PRO A 275 14.07 19.36 28.75
C PRO A 275 14.97 18.60 27.77
N VAL A 276 16.01 19.25 27.28
CA VAL A 276 17.13 18.56 26.64
C VAL A 276 17.82 17.79 27.76
N VAL A 277 17.31 16.59 28.05
CA VAL A 277 18.00 15.61 28.86
C VAL A 277 19.25 15.23 28.07
N ARG A 278 20.42 15.42 28.68
CA ARG A 278 21.72 15.10 28.09
C ARG A 278 21.71 13.63 27.65
N HIS A 279 22.33 13.37 26.50
CA HIS A 279 22.38 12.04 25.89
C HIS A 279 22.96 10.98 26.85
N ASP A 280 23.74 11.42 27.82
CA ASP A 280 24.46 10.65 28.84
C ASP A 280 23.53 9.93 29.85
N GLU A 281 22.25 10.32 29.98
CA GLU A 281 21.31 9.69 30.94
C GLU A 281 20.55 8.49 30.36
N THR A 282 20.64 8.26 29.04
CA THR A 282 19.93 7.14 28.39
C THR A 282 20.59 5.77 28.61
N GLU A 283 21.89 5.72 28.92
CA GLU A 283 22.58 4.46 29.22
C GLU A 283 22.24 3.88 30.60
N ALA A 284 21.85 4.72 31.56
CA ALA A 284 21.50 4.26 32.91
C ALA A 284 20.16 3.50 32.95
N VAL A 285 19.22 3.82 32.05
CA VAL A 285 17.88 3.21 32.04
C VAL A 285 17.87 1.85 31.32
N MET A 286 18.74 1.66 30.32
CA MET A 286 18.84 0.38 29.60
C MET A 286 19.50 -0.75 30.42
N LYS A 287 20.14 -0.44 31.55
CA LYS A 287 20.76 -1.44 32.43
C LYS A 287 19.78 -2.16 33.36
N TYR A 288 18.51 -1.70 33.43
CA TYR A 288 17.45 -2.28 34.26
C TYR A 288 16.39 -3.07 33.46
N LEU A 289 16.61 -3.28 32.16
CA LEU A 289 15.68 -4.00 31.28
C LEU A 289 16.33 -5.20 30.55
N ILE A 290 17.27 -5.87 31.20
CA ILE A 290 17.73 -7.23 30.82
C ILE A 290 17.12 -8.24 31.80
#